data_AF-A0A832WRB8-F1
#
_entry.id   AF-A0A832WRB8-F1
#
_cell.length_a   1.000
_cell.length_b   1.000
_cell.length_c   1.000
_cell.angle_alpha   90.00
_cell.angle_beta   90.00
_cell.angle_gamma   90.00
#
_symmetry.space_group_name_H-M   'P 1'
#
loop_
_entity.id
_entity.type
_entity.pdbx_description
1 polymer ?
#
loop_
_entity_poly.entity_id
_entity_poly.type
_entity_poly.pdbx_seq_one_letter_code
_entity_poly.pdbx_strand_id
1 'polypeptide(L)'
;MDNKILTVLAEGDLSKARIEIPSKGDTIIVSDSHDTIKAKYSIEYLKKMITASKLADDVTIQFNNDYPLKLEYKAVDKLFLSFILAPRVESD
;
A
#
# COMPACT_ATOMS: atom_id res chain seq x y z
N MET A 1 19.53 3.69 12.51
CA MET A 1 18.65 3.79 11.34
C MET A 1 17.35 3.13 11.75
N ASP A 2 16.23 3.86 11.75
CA ASP A 2 14.94 3.28 12.15
C ASP A 2 14.59 2.12 11.23
N ASN A 3 14.41 0.94 11.82
CA ASN A 3 14.11 -0.29 11.09
C ASN A 3 12.60 -0.33 10.78
N LYS A 4 12.16 0.56 9.87
CA LYS A 4 10.74 0.69 9.48
C LYS A 4 10.29 -0.56 8.72
N ILE A 5 9.08 -1.01 9.01
CA ILE A 5 8.46 -2.20 8.40
C ILE A 5 7.04 -1.83 7.95
N LEU A 6 6.70 -2.14 6.70
CA LEU A 6 5.34 -2.12 6.21
C LEU A 6 4.73 -3.51 6.45
N THR A 7 3.62 -3.58 7.18
CA THR A 7 2.89 -4.83 7.40
C THR A 7 1.61 -4.86 6.58
N VAL A 8 1.43 -5.91 5.78
CA VAL A 8 0.19 -6.20 5.06
C VAL A 8 -0.52 -7.36 5.75
N LEU A 9 -1.76 -7.14 6.15
CA LEU A 9 -2.61 -8.14 6.80
C LEU A 9 -3.84 -8.42 5.94
N ALA A 10 -4.17 -9.70 5.80
CA ALA A 10 -5.42 -10.14 5.21
C ALA A 10 -6.05 -11.22 6.09
N GLU A 11 -7.37 -11.15 6.24
CA GLU A 11 -8.16 -12.12 7.00
C GLU A 11 -9.37 -12.50 6.15
N GLY A 12 -9.57 -13.80 5.97
CA GLY A 12 -10.78 -14.39 5.41
C GLY A 12 -11.35 -15.43 6.38
N ASP A 13 -12.46 -16.06 6.00
CA ASP A 13 -13.27 -16.88 6.90
C ASP A 13 -12.49 -18.05 7.56
N LEU A 14 -11.50 -18.60 6.86
CA LEU A 14 -10.76 -19.80 7.29
C LEU A 14 -9.28 -19.53 7.56
N SER A 15 -8.74 -18.37 7.17
CA SER A 15 -7.29 -18.13 7.23
C SER A 15 -6.91 -16.66 7.31
N LYS A 16 -5.68 -16.44 7.79
CA LYS A 16 -5.04 -15.13 7.88
C LYS A 16 -3.70 -15.17 7.16
N ALA A 17 -3.34 -14.06 6.53
CA ALA A 17 -2.02 -13.83 5.95
C ALA A 17 -1.40 -12.58 6.56
N ARG A 18 -0.10 -12.67 6.85
CA ARG A 18 0.72 -11.55 7.33
C ARG A 18 2.01 -11.51 6.52
N ILE A 19 2.28 -10.36 5.92
CA ILE A 19 3.51 -10.10 5.18
C ILE A 19 4.18 -8.89 5.81
N GLU A 20 5.47 -9.00 6.08
CA GLU A 20 6.30 -7.92 6.60
C GLU A 20 7.35 -7.55 5.57
N ILE A 21 7.34 -6.28 5.16
CA ILE A 21 8.25 -5.74 4.17
C ILE A 21 9.15 -4.73 4.90
N PRO A 22 10.39 -5.12 5.26
CA PRO A 22 11.32 -4.19 5.89
C PRO A 22 11.84 -3.18 4.88
N SER A 23 12.21 -1.99 5.35
CA SER A 23 12.89 -0.98 4.53
C SER A 23 14.33 -1.45 4.21
N LYS A 24 14.48 -2.30 3.19
CA LYS A 24 15.75 -2.90 2.76
C LYS A 24 15.78 -3.08 1.24
N GLY A 25 16.98 -2.97 0.65
CA GLY A 25 17.17 -3.11 -0.80
C GLY A 25 16.43 -1.99 -1.54
N ASP A 26 15.59 -2.37 -2.51
CA ASP A 26 14.81 -1.43 -3.32
C ASP A 26 13.55 -0.92 -2.60
N THR A 27 13.28 -1.37 -1.36
CA THR A 27 12.16 -0.89 -0.55
C THR A 27 12.57 0.27 0.34
N ILE A 28 11.98 1.44 0.10
CA ILE A 28 12.18 2.65 0.92
C ILE A 28 10.87 2.97 1.64
N ILE A 29 10.91 3.08 2.96
CA ILE A 29 9.75 3.43 3.79
C ILE A 29 10.01 4.76 4.50
N VAL A 30 9.17 5.75 4.20
CA VAL A 30 9.18 7.06 4.85
C VAL A 30 7.87 7.25 5.61
N SER A 31 7.97 7.86 6.80
CA SER A 31 6.82 8.27 7.61
C SER A 31 7.26 9.48 8.39
N ASP A 32 6.46 10.54 8.31
CA ASP A 32 6.65 11.80 9.05
C ASP A 32 5.90 11.78 10.39
N SER A 33 5.17 10.69 10.68
CA SER A 33 4.50 10.47 11.95
C SER A 33 5.23 9.45 12.80
N HIS A 34 5.21 9.69 14.11
CA HIS A 34 5.59 8.72 15.14
C HIS A 34 4.43 7.81 15.54
N ASP A 35 3.20 8.14 15.13
CA ASP A 35 2.01 7.35 15.41
C ASP A 35 1.91 6.13 14.49
N THR A 36 1.16 5.13 14.93
CA THR A 36 0.84 3.97 14.09
C THR A 36 -0.11 4.39 12.98
N ILE A 37 0.31 4.17 11.73
CA ILE A 37 -0.52 4.38 10.55
C ILE A 37 -1.11 3.03 10.12
N LYS A 38 -2.43 2.92 10.11
CA LYS A 38 -3.19 1.73 9.73
C LYS A 38 -4.46 2.13 8.99
N ALA A 39 -4.72 1.44 7.88
CA ALA A 39 -5.96 1.57 7.13
C ALA A 39 -6.34 0.23 6.49
N LYS A 40 -7.63 0.04 6.18
CA LYS A 40 -8.20 -1.19 5.62
C LYS A 40 -8.80 -0.92 4.26
N TYR A 41 -8.65 -1.84 3.32
CA TYR A 41 -9.10 -1.64 1.93
C TYR A 41 -9.75 -2.91 1.38
N SER A 42 -10.65 -2.77 0.40
CA SER A 42 -11.20 -3.96 -0.27
C SER A 42 -10.14 -4.64 -1.14
N ILE A 43 -9.91 -5.92 -0.89
CA ILE A 43 -8.95 -6.72 -1.67
C ILE A 43 -9.32 -6.79 -3.16
N GLU A 44 -10.60 -6.70 -3.50
CA GLU A 44 -11.07 -6.74 -4.90
C GLU A 44 -10.56 -5.53 -5.71
N TYR A 45 -10.53 -4.35 -5.10
CA TYR A 45 -10.00 -3.15 -5.76
C TYR A 45 -8.47 -3.21 -5.85
N LEU A 46 -7.79 -3.65 -4.79
CA LEU A 46 -6.33 -3.85 -4.79
C LEU A 46 -5.90 -4.84 -5.89
N LYS A 47 -6.64 -5.93 -6.08
CA LYS A 47 -6.41 -6.91 -7.16
C LYS A 47 -6.55 -6.33 -8.56
N LYS A 48 -7.43 -5.34 -8.75
CA LYS A 48 -7.54 -4.64 -10.05
C LYS A 48 -6.38 -3.67 -10.25
N MET A 49 -6.02 -2.92 -9.21
CA MET A 49 -4.97 -1.91 -9.26
C MET A 49 -3.57 -2.52 -9.49
N ILE A 50 -3.27 -3.68 -8.88
CA ILE A 50 -1.97 -4.34 -9.05
C ILE A 50 -1.66 -4.75 -10.49
N THR A 51 -2.67 -4.88 -11.36
CA THR A 51 -2.45 -5.18 -12.79
C THR A 51 -1.60 -4.13 -13.50
N ALA A 52 -1.57 -2.90 -12.97
CA ALA A 52 -0.71 -1.81 -13.45
C ALA A 52 0.78 -2.03 -13.17
N SER A 53 1.17 -3.02 -12.36
CA SER A 53 2.59 -3.37 -12.13
C SER A 53 3.30 -3.83 -13.40
N LYS A 54 2.56 -4.12 -14.48
CA LYS A 54 3.14 -4.42 -15.80
C LYS A 54 3.66 -3.17 -16.53
N LEU A 55 3.32 -1.98 -16.03
CA LEU A 55 3.56 -0.70 -16.71
C LEU A 55 4.75 0.07 -16.12
N ALA A 56 5.19 -0.27 -14.91
CA ALA A 56 6.30 0.37 -14.21
C ALA A 56 7.02 -0.64 -13.33
N ASP A 57 8.34 -0.45 -13.16
CA ASP A 57 9.17 -1.32 -12.33
C ASP A 57 8.87 -1.13 -10.83
N ASP A 58 8.48 0.08 -10.45
CA ASP A 58 8.20 0.47 -9.07
C ASP A 58 6.76 0.97 -8.87
N VAL A 59 6.28 0.87 -7.63
CA VAL A 59 5.02 1.46 -7.16
C VAL A 59 5.26 2.35 -5.95
N THR A 60 4.72 3.56 -5.98
CA THR A 60 4.67 4.42 -4.79
C THR A 60 3.34 4.18 -4.06
N ILE A 61 3.42 3.85 -2.78
CA ILE A 61 2.27 3.57 -1.90
C ILE A 61 2.19 4.67 -0.85
N GLN A 62 1.09 5.42 -0.83
CA GLN A 62 0.86 6.47 0.17
C GLN A 62 -0.50 6.27 0.81
N PHE A 63 -0.56 6.28 2.14
CA PHE A 63 -1.80 6.17 2.89
C PHE A 63 -1.63 6.81 4.27
N ASN A 64 -2.74 7.13 4.92
CA ASN A 64 -2.77 7.55 6.31
C ASN A 64 -4.04 6.99 6.98
N ASN A 65 -4.20 7.17 8.29
CA ASN A 65 -5.37 6.70 9.05
C ASN A 65 -6.70 7.21 8.47
N ASP A 66 -6.74 8.49 8.09
CA ASP A 66 -7.96 9.16 7.61
C ASP A 66 -7.86 9.61 6.13
N TYR A 67 -6.90 9.07 5.38
CA TYR A 67 -6.70 9.42 3.97
C TYR A 67 -6.82 8.20 3.06
N PRO A 68 -7.30 8.40 1.81
CA PRO A 68 -7.27 7.36 0.80
C PRO A 68 -5.87 6.78 0.58
N LEU A 69 -5.82 5.50 0.23
CA LEU A 69 -4.66 4.92 -0.40
C LEU A 69 -4.46 5.55 -1.78
N LYS A 70 -3.25 6.03 -2.04
CA LYS A 70 -2.77 6.40 -3.37
C LYS A 70 -1.71 5.41 -3.82
N LEU A 71 -1.91 4.83 -5.00
CA LEU A 71 -0.92 4.02 -5.70
C LEU A 71 -0.48 4.75 -6.96
N GLU A 72 0.82 4.89 -7.17
CA GLU A 72 1.37 5.50 -8.38
C GLU A 72 2.33 4.55 -9.09
N TYR A 73 2.12 4.39 -10.39
CA TYR A 73 2.98 3.68 -11.30
C TYR A 73 3.54 4.69 -12.31
N LYS A 74 4.86 4.81 -12.37
CA LYS A 74 5.54 5.78 -13.22
C LYS A 74 6.60 5.09 -14.07
N ALA A 75 6.52 5.28 -15.38
CA ALA A 75 7.60 4.97 -16.29
C ALA A 75 8.07 6.27 -16.94
N VAL A 76 9.34 6.61 -16.76
CA VAL A 76 9.95 7.86 -17.25
C VAL A 76 9.66 8.04 -18.74
N ASP A 77 9.16 9.22 -19.10
CA ASP A 77 8.79 9.63 -20.46
C ASP A 77 7.77 8.72 -21.18
N LYS A 78 7.07 7.84 -20.44
CA LYS A 78 6.11 6.89 -21.00
C LYS A 78 4.73 7.04 -20.39
N LEU A 79 4.61 6.98 -19.07
CA LEU A 79 3.31 7.04 -18.40
C LEU A 79 3.41 7.44 -16.93
N PHE A 80 2.29 7.98 -16.46
CA PHE A 80 1.98 8.16 -15.05
C PHE A 80 0.54 7.71 -14.83
N LEU A 81 0.34 6.70 -13.98
CA LEU A 81 -0.96 6.18 -13.62
C LEU A 81 -1.11 6.24 -12.10
N SER A 82 -2.20 6.86 -11.64
CA SER A 82 -2.51 6.99 -10.22
C SER A 82 -3.90 6.43 -9.90
N PHE A 83 -3.97 5.63 -8.84
CA PHE A 83 -5.21 5.13 -8.27
C PHE A 83 -5.44 5.75 -6.90
N ILE A 84 -6.71 6.04 -6.61
CA ILE A 84 -7.16 6.48 -5.29
C ILE A 84 -8.20 5.47 -4.78
N LEU A 85 -8.02 4.99 -3.55
CA LEU A 85 -8.92 4.04 -2.91
C LEU A 85 -9.24 4.52 -1.49
N ALA A 86 -10.49 4.84 -1.24
CA ALA A 86 -10.95 5.21 0.10
C ALA A 86 -10.78 4.03 1.07
N PRO A 87 -10.37 4.29 2.33
CA PRO A 87 -10.32 3.25 3.34
C PRO A 87 -11.75 2.74 3.65
N ARG A 88 -11.84 1.48 4.05
CA ARG A 88 -13.04 0.91 4.66
C ARG A 88 -13.08 1.40 6.10
N VAL A 89 -14.20 2.00 6.49
CA VAL A 89 -14.49 2.29 7.90
C VAL A 89 -14.89 0.97 8.56
N GLU A 90 -14.31 0.62 9.70
CA GLU A 90 -14.87 -0.45 10.52
C GLU A 90 -16.17 0.07 11.12
N SER A 91 -17.30 -0.55 10.77
CA SER A 91 -18.47 -0.50 11.60
C SER A 91 -18.22 -1.52 12.70
N ASP A 92 -17.91 -1.03 13.89
CA ASP A 92 -18.05 -1.82 15.13
C ASP A 92 -19.49 -2.37 15.26
#